data_AF-A0A350P6I4-F1
#
_entry.id   AF-A0A350P6I4-F1
#
_cell.length_a   1.000
_cell.length_b   1.000
_cell.length_c   1.000
_cell.angle_alpha   90.00
_cell.angle_beta   90.00
_cell.angle_gamma   90.00
#
_symmetry.space_group_name_H-M   'P 1'
#
loop_
_entity.id
_entity.type
_entity.pdbx_description
1 polymer ?
#
loop_
_entity_poly.entity_id
_entity_poly.type
_entity_poly.pdbx_seq_one_letter_code
_entity_poly.pdbx_strand_id
1 'polypeptide(L)'
;MTRDNHLQTAAWAEACAVKYFIARNYTVLTNVSGHGPVDIVAVKSRGKNRPIVLLVDVKIKTQRSYGALSNEQRWMGVRVLAVDPDGNCTLVPEGEERVRPSRKERKEDDNEDFEQD
;
A
#
# COMPACT_ATOMS: atom_id res chain seq x y z
N MET A 1 -29.22 -2.39 -11.51
CA MET A 1 -28.14 -1.68 -12.23
C MET A 1 -26.84 -1.95 -11.49
N THR A 2 -26.16 -3.04 -11.82
CA THR A 2 -24.89 -3.44 -11.20
C THR A 2 -23.86 -3.49 -12.31
N ARG A 3 -23.24 -2.34 -12.58
CA ARG A 3 -22.15 -2.21 -13.54
C ARG A 3 -20.82 -2.38 -12.79
N ASP A 4 -20.04 -3.35 -13.28
CA ASP A 4 -18.58 -3.34 -13.33
C ASP A 4 -17.78 -3.56 -12.03
N ASN A 5 -17.85 -4.77 -11.45
CA ASN A 5 -16.86 -5.23 -10.46
C ASN A 5 -15.57 -5.84 -11.07
N HIS A 6 -15.37 -5.72 -12.39
CA HIS A 6 -14.27 -6.38 -13.11
C HIS A 6 -13.05 -5.49 -13.42
N LEU A 7 -13.05 -4.22 -13.01
CA LEU A 7 -12.05 -3.22 -13.44
C LEU A 7 -11.05 -2.77 -12.36
N GLN A 8 -11.15 -3.28 -11.12
CA GLN A 8 -10.21 -2.93 -10.03
C GLN A 8 -8.89 -3.71 -10.20
N THR A 9 -8.08 -3.26 -11.15
CA THR A 9 -6.75 -3.79 -11.44
C THR A 9 -5.67 -2.97 -10.72
N ALA A 10 -4.45 -3.52 -10.59
CA ALA A 10 -3.31 -2.79 -10.05
C ALA A 10 -3.06 -1.46 -10.81
N ALA A 11 -3.16 -1.49 -12.15
CA ALA A 11 -3.04 -0.30 -12.99
C ALA A 11 -4.09 0.78 -12.68
N TRP A 12 -5.33 0.38 -12.39
CA TRP A 12 -6.37 1.33 -11.97
C TRP A 12 -6.04 1.97 -10.61
N ALA A 13 -5.55 1.18 -9.66
CA ALA A 13 -5.17 1.69 -8.33
C ALA A 13 -4.00 2.67 -8.41
N GLU A 14 -2.98 2.35 -9.21
CA GLU A 14 -1.87 3.27 -9.49
C GLU A 14 -2.34 4.57 -10.14
N ALA A 15 -3.30 4.52 -11.07
CA ALA A 15 -3.88 5.73 -11.67
C ALA A 15 -4.59 6.61 -10.63
N CYS A 16 -5.36 6.00 -9.70
CA CYS A 16 -5.96 6.72 -8.57
C CYS A 16 -4.89 7.33 -7.64
N ALA A 17 -3.80 6.60 -7.37
CA ALA A 17 -2.68 7.07 -6.58
C ALA A 17 -1.97 8.28 -7.22
N VAL A 18 -1.69 8.21 -8.53
CA VAL A 18 -1.12 9.32 -9.31
C VAL A 18 -2.03 10.56 -9.19
N LYS A 19 -3.34 10.40 -9.41
CA LYS A 19 -4.32 11.49 -9.26
C LYS A 19 -4.29 12.09 -7.85
N TYR A 20 -4.26 11.26 -6.82
CA TYR A 20 -4.22 11.68 -5.41
C TYR A 20 -3.01 12.58 -5.11
N PHE A 21 -1.83 12.21 -5.59
CA PHE A 21 -0.59 12.95 -5.35
C PHE A 21 -0.48 14.23 -6.21
N ILE A 22 -0.88 14.17 -7.48
CA ILE A 22 -0.92 15.35 -8.37
C ILE A 22 -1.83 16.43 -7.76
N ALA A 23 -3.02 16.04 -7.28
CA ALA A 23 -3.95 16.96 -6.62
C ALA A 23 -3.37 17.64 -5.36
N ARG A 24 -2.30 17.07 -4.77
CA ARG A 24 -1.59 17.59 -3.60
C ARG A 24 -0.26 18.29 -3.96
N ASN A 25 -0.06 18.57 -5.25
CA ASN A 25 1.10 19.26 -5.81
C ASN A 25 2.41 18.47 -5.67
N TYR A 26 2.34 17.15 -5.88
CA TYR A 26 3.50 16.29 -6.03
C TYR A 26 3.77 16.03 -7.52
N THR A 27 5.05 16.01 -7.90
CA THR A 27 5.52 15.31 -9.09
C THR A 27 5.54 13.81 -8.81
N VAL A 28 5.05 13.01 -9.74
CA VAL A 28 4.87 11.56 -9.55
C VAL A 28 5.71 10.81 -10.58
N LEU A 29 6.50 9.83 -10.13
CA LEU A 29 7.23 8.89 -10.97
C LEU A 29 6.68 7.49 -10.70
N THR A 30 6.26 6.78 -11.74
CA THR A 30 5.73 5.42 -11.65
C THR A 30 6.81 4.41 -12.03
N ASN A 31 6.88 3.29 -11.30
CA ASN A 31 7.78 2.19 -11.63
C ASN A 31 7.17 1.35 -12.76
N VAL A 32 7.50 1.69 -14.00
CA VAL A 32 6.98 1.02 -15.20
C VAL A 32 7.40 -0.45 -15.33
N SER A 33 8.42 -0.89 -14.58
CA SER A 33 8.86 -2.29 -14.65
C SER A 33 7.89 -3.24 -13.94
N GLY A 34 7.04 -2.74 -13.04
CA GLY A 34 6.23 -3.57 -12.15
C GLY A 34 7.05 -4.42 -11.17
N HIS A 35 8.37 -4.22 -11.13
CA HIS A 35 9.30 -4.95 -10.29
C HIS A 35 10.08 -3.99 -9.39
N GLY A 36 10.11 -4.26 -8.09
CA GLY A 36 10.87 -3.48 -7.13
C GLY A 36 10.09 -3.20 -5.86
N PRO A 37 10.71 -2.48 -4.91
CA PRO A 37 10.13 -2.25 -3.60
C PRO A 37 9.01 -1.18 -3.60
N VAL A 38 8.81 -0.47 -4.70
CA VAL A 38 7.98 0.73 -4.79
C VAL A 38 7.24 0.76 -6.12
N ASP A 39 5.97 1.16 -6.09
CA ASP A 39 5.16 1.39 -7.28
C ASP A 39 5.30 2.85 -7.73
N ILE A 40 5.31 3.79 -6.78
CA ILE A 40 5.33 5.23 -7.04
C ILE A 40 6.34 5.96 -6.16
N VAL A 41 7.07 6.90 -6.77
CA VAL A 41 7.83 7.94 -6.05
C VAL A 41 7.09 9.27 -6.20
N ALA A 42 6.65 9.85 -5.08
CA ALA A 42 5.99 11.16 -5.06
C ALA A 42 6.93 12.22 -4.46
N VAL A 43 7.22 13.27 -5.24
CA VAL A 43 8.15 14.34 -4.86
C VAL A 43 7.40 15.67 -4.79
N LYS A 44 7.44 16.35 -3.64
CA LYS A 44 6.90 17.70 -3.49
C LYS A 44 8.02 18.70 -3.27
N SER A 45 8.21 19.58 -4.24
CA SER A 45 9.15 20.71 -4.13
C SER A 45 8.69 21.69 -3.05
N ARG A 46 9.65 22.22 -2.30
CA ARG A 46 9.43 23.25 -1.27
C ARG A 46 10.28 24.50 -1.53
N GLY A 47 10.49 24.82 -2.81
CA GLY A 47 11.31 25.96 -3.23
C GLY A 47 12.76 25.79 -2.80
N LYS A 48 13.23 26.65 -1.90
CA LYS A 48 14.61 26.61 -1.36
C LYS A 48 14.83 25.53 -0.28
N ASN A 49 13.75 24.92 0.23
CA ASN A 49 13.85 23.88 1.26
C ASN A 49 14.01 22.49 0.64
N ARG A 50 14.51 21.55 1.45
CA ARG A 50 14.60 20.13 1.06
C ARG A 50 13.22 19.62 0.59
N PRO A 51 13.14 18.94 -0.55
CA PRO A 51 11.89 18.38 -1.04
C PRO A 51 11.39 17.26 -0.13
N ILE A 52 10.07 17.05 -0.12
CA ILE A 52 9.47 15.86 0.47
C ILE A 52 9.51 14.78 -0.60
N VAL A 53 10.10 13.63 -0.29
CA VAL A 53 10.12 12.45 -1.17
C VAL A 53 9.42 11.32 -0.43
N LEU A 54 8.39 10.76 -1.05
CA LEU A 54 7.66 9.59 -0.55
C LEU A 54 7.89 8.44 -1.50
N LEU A 55 8.35 7.32 -0.95
CA LEU A 55 8.36 6.02 -1.63
C LEU A 55 7.06 5.31 -1.28
N VAL A 56 6.28 4.91 -2.27
CA VAL A 56 4.91 4.46 -2.07
C VAL A 56 4.64 3.10 -2.70
N ASP A 57 4.12 2.20 -1.88
CA ASP A 57 3.52 0.94 -2.30
C ASP A 57 1.99 1.12 -2.34
N VAL A 58 1.36 0.88 -3.49
CA VAL A 58 -0.06 1.13 -3.73
C VAL A 58 -0.83 -0.16 -3.51
N LYS A 59 -1.86 -0.11 -2.66
CA LYS A 59 -2.66 -1.28 -2.33
C LYS A 59 -4.14 -0.99 -2.49
N ILE A 60 -4.84 -1.84 -3.24
CA ILE A 60 -6.31 -1.86 -3.27
C ILE A 60 -6.78 -2.36 -1.90
N LYS A 61 -7.67 -1.60 -1.27
CA LYS A 61 -8.29 -1.98 0.00
C LYS A 61 -9.36 -3.03 -0.27
N THR A 62 -9.11 -4.23 0.24
CA THR A 62 -10.11 -5.30 0.28
C THR A 62 -10.57 -5.53 1.72
N GLN A 63 -11.63 -6.32 1.94
CA GLN A 63 -12.05 -6.72 3.29
C GLN A 63 -10.93 -7.42 4.08
N ARG A 64 -9.96 -8.03 3.38
CA ARG A 64 -8.71 -8.50 3.97
C ARG A 64 -7.69 -7.36 3.91
N SER A 65 -7.15 -6.98 5.06
CA SER A 65 -6.19 -5.89 5.24
C SER A 65 -5.03 -5.96 4.24
N TYR A 66 -4.42 -4.80 3.95
CA TYR A 66 -3.28 -4.69 3.02
C TYR A 66 -2.17 -5.70 3.33
N GLY A 67 -1.48 -6.18 2.30
CA GLY A 67 -0.28 -7.00 2.50
C GLY A 67 0.80 -6.21 3.22
N ALA A 68 1.51 -6.86 4.15
CA ALA A 68 2.62 -6.25 4.88
C ALA A 68 3.75 -5.81 3.96
N LEU A 69 4.36 -4.68 4.29
CA LEU A 69 5.63 -4.27 3.70
C LEU A 69 6.72 -5.31 4.00
N SER A 70 7.56 -5.59 3.01
CA SER A 70 8.77 -6.39 3.16
C SER A 70 9.79 -5.68 4.07
N ASN A 71 10.79 -6.42 4.56
CA ASN A 71 11.86 -5.82 5.37
C ASN A 71 12.63 -4.75 4.58
N GLU A 72 12.89 -5.01 3.29
CA GLU A 72 13.52 -4.05 2.38
C GLU A 72 12.69 -2.76 2.27
N GLN A 73 11.38 -2.88 2.04
CA GLN A 73 10.47 -1.75 1.97
C GLN A 73 10.48 -0.93 3.26
N ARG A 74 10.50 -1.59 4.43
CA ARG A 74 10.59 -0.90 5.73
C ARG A 74 11.91 -0.16 5.90
N TRP A 75 13.04 -0.80 5.59
CA TRP A 75 14.36 -0.15 5.67
C TRP A 75 14.47 1.06 4.76
N MET A 76 13.79 1.03 3.61
CA MET A 76 13.72 2.17 2.68
C MET A 76 12.73 3.26 3.11
N GLY A 77 11.92 3.03 4.14
CA GLY A 77 10.87 3.96 4.56
C GLY A 77 9.71 4.06 3.57
N VAL A 78 9.40 2.96 2.87
CA VAL A 78 8.24 2.87 1.97
C VAL A 78 6.95 3.02 2.77
N ARG A 79 6.01 3.79 2.24
CA ARG A 79 4.69 4.05 2.82
C ARG A 79 3.60 3.37 2.00
N VAL A 80 2.54 2.93 2.66
CA VAL A 80 1.39 2.35 1.96
C VAL A 80 0.37 3.43 1.61
N LEU A 81 -0.02 3.50 0.34
CA LEU A 81 -1.22 4.22 -0.08
C LEU A 81 -2.33 3.21 -0.35
N ALA A 82 -3.36 3.27 0.48
CA ALA A 82 -4.58 2.52 0.30
C ALA A 82 -5.49 3.16 -0.75
N VAL A 83 -6.07 2.35 -1.63
CA VAL A 83 -7.08 2.78 -2.61
C VAL A 83 -8.38 2.02 -2.35
N ASP A 84 -9.41 2.73 -1.92
CA ASP A 84 -10.76 2.20 -1.73
C ASP A 84 -11.41 1.85 -3.09
N PRO A 85 -12.40 0.93 -3.15
CA PRO A 85 -13.11 0.55 -4.37
C PRO A 85 -13.74 1.71 -5.17
N ASP A 86 -14.04 2.83 -4.51
CA ASP A 86 -14.59 4.05 -5.12
C ASP A 86 -13.50 5.01 -5.65
N GLY A 87 -12.23 4.64 -5.51
CA GLY A 87 -11.07 5.40 -5.95
C GLY A 87 -10.58 6.43 -4.94
N ASN A 88 -11.13 6.46 -3.72
CA ASN A 88 -10.58 7.28 -2.64
C ASN A 88 -9.24 6.71 -2.18
N CYS A 89 -8.28 7.60 -1.89
CA CYS A 89 -6.94 7.19 -1.48
C CYS A 89 -6.61 7.72 -0.09
N THR A 90 -5.98 6.88 0.74
CA THR A 90 -5.55 7.22 2.10
C THR A 90 -4.11 6.75 2.32
N LEU A 91 -3.24 7.63 2.82
CA LEU A 91 -1.92 7.22 3.31
C LEU A 91 -2.10 6.51 4.65
N VAL A 92 -1.66 5.27 4.74
CA VAL A 92 -1.73 4.50 5.98
C VAL A 92 -0.72 5.07 6.98
N PRO A 93 -1.09 5.31 8.25
CA PRO A 93 -0.16 5.73 9.28
C PRO A 93 1.00 4.74 9.45
N GLU A 94 2.18 5.25 9.74
CA GLU A 94 3.36 4.42 9.96
C GLU A 94 3.15 3.50 11.17
N GLY A 95 3.46 2.21 11.01
CA GLY A 95 3.24 1.19 12.03
C GLY A 95 1.84 0.58 11.99
N GLU A 96 0.88 1.19 11.29
CA GLU A 96 -0.43 0.61 11.02
C GLU A 96 -0.44 -0.23 9.73
N GLU A 97 0.65 -0.20 8.95
CA GLU A 97 0.88 -1.17 7.88
C GLU A 97 1.10 -2.57 8.50
N ARG A 98 0.03 -3.36 8.67
CA ARG A 98 0.08 -4.66 9.37
C ARG A 98 1.26 -5.51 8.92
N VAL A 99 2.10 -5.91 9.87
CA VAL A 99 3.16 -6.92 9.72
C VAL A 99 2.48 -8.27 9.48
N ARG A 100 2.87 -9.01 8.43
CA ARG A 100 2.43 -10.40 8.27
C ARG A 100 2.92 -11.14 9.51
N PRO A 101 2.06 -11.80 10.29
CA PRO A 101 2.53 -12.66 11.36
C PRO A 101 3.49 -13.67 10.76
N SER A 102 4.61 -13.90 11.45
CA SER A 102 5.61 -14.84 10.99
C SER A 102 4.98 -16.24 10.95
N ARG A 103 5.43 -17.11 10.05
CA ARG A 103 4.86 -18.46 9.88
C ARG A 103 4.85 -19.31 11.17
N LYS A 104 5.59 -18.90 12.21
CA LYS A 104 5.58 -19.52 13.54
C LYS A 104 4.30 -19.23 14.33
N GLU A 105 3.76 -18.01 14.28
CA GLU A 105 2.59 -17.61 15.07
C GLU A 105 1.30 -18.31 14.61
N ARG A 106 1.22 -18.70 13.33
CA ARG A 106 0.08 -19.48 12.82
C ARG A 106 -0.04 -20.91 13.38
N LYS A 107 1.02 -21.43 14.02
CA LYS A 107 1.00 -22.81 14.53
C LYS A 107 0.57 -22.90 16.00
N GLU A 108 0.56 -21.80 16.74
CA GLU A 108 0.15 -21.80 18.14
C GLU A 108 -1.38 -21.74 18.28
N ASP A 109 -2.07 -21.00 17.41
CA ASP A 109 -3.54 -20.88 17.44
C ASP A 109 -4.29 -22.17 17.03
N ASP A 110 -3.65 -23.08 16.28
CA ASP A 110 -4.29 -24.32 15.80
C ASP A 110 -4.21 -25.48 16.83
N ASN A 111 -3.56 -25.27 17.98
CA ASN A 111 -3.26 -26.34 18.95
C ASN A 111 -4.06 -26.29 20.27
N GLU A 112 -4.97 -25.34 20.47
CA GLU A 112 -5.74 -25.22 21.73
C GLU A 112 -7.13 -25.91 21.71
N ASP A 113 -7.57 -26.51 20.59
CA ASP A 113 -8.94 -27.04 20.46
C ASP A 113 -9.06 -28.59 20.48
N PHE A 114 -8.03 -29.33 20.89
CA PHE A 114 -8.10 -30.81 20.91
C PHE A 114 -7.53 -31.45 22.19
N GLU A 115 -8.11 -31.13 23.35
CA GLU A 115 -8.14 -32.09 24.49
C GLU A 115 -9.44 -31.92 25.29
N GLN A 116 -10.53 -32.51 24.80
CA GLN A 116 -11.60 -33.06 25.66
C GLN A 116 -12.12 -34.34 25.01
N ASP A 117 -11.68 -35.49 25.55
CA ASP A 117 -12.48 -36.70 25.80
C ASP A 117 -11.69 -37.66 26.72
#